data_AF-T0LDX8-F1
#
_entry.id   AF-T0LDX8-F1
#
_cell.length_a   1.000
_cell.length_b   1.000
_cell.length_c   1.000
_cell.angle_alpha   90.00
_cell.angle_beta   90.00
_cell.angle_gamma   90.00
#
_symmetry.space_group_name_H-M   'P 1'
#
loop_
_entity.id
_entity.type
_entity.pdbx_description
1 polymer ?
#
loop_
_entity_poly.entity_id
_entity_poly.type
_entity_poly.pdbx_seq_one_letter_code
_entity_poly.pdbx_strand_id
1 'polypeptide(L)'
;MNAALFAAQSLAPPAYEDDYANPGEVDPASVFEGVGSGTVTGYGASLNQLVALEWSPAGVGRNLRPVLAVMLTNGALLVLGEGGGAGAGGGGGGNIDLGARMRNFRDWRILWGAGANLPLPDAGSEDGAYLPKDKIRSFAWARRIDAGRALLAYATDQEEVVVLSVQYYLPNENDDGSDAGAYVWEVEEVARFDGRGPHPTPSITDPDYTPYSSAFSLKWSPWLLSDDARTAVISYCARNYVGFRRITIPRDWPRGAGVEVSVEEADVTGICTHLAPDAFVEWEDAVWDHDGAKVCRGVIASPFKAQPFQVALNGPEGAVEEGHKTEVSSSIPPT
;
A
#
# COMPACT_ATOMS: atom_id res chain seq x y z
N MET A 1 0.02 4.99 21.33
CA MET A 1 0.75 4.04 20.47
C MET A 1 1.81 4.75 19.62
N ASN A 2 1.55 5.96 19.14
CA ASN A 2 2.43 6.67 18.19
C ASN A 2 3.79 7.11 18.78
N ALA A 3 3.86 7.48 20.07
CA ALA A 3 5.11 7.95 20.70
C ALA A 3 6.28 6.95 20.62
N ALA A 4 6.00 5.64 20.60
CA ALA A 4 7.02 4.60 20.44
C ALA A 4 7.58 4.54 19.01
N LEU A 5 6.78 4.89 17.99
CA LEU A 5 7.23 4.96 16.60
C LEU A 5 8.05 6.22 16.35
N PHE A 6 7.56 7.38 16.80
CA PHE A 6 8.32 8.63 16.78
C PHE A 6 9.67 8.47 17.49
N ALA A 7 9.68 7.84 18.68
CA ALA A 7 10.93 7.52 19.39
C ALA A 7 11.83 6.52 18.63
N ALA A 8 11.25 5.49 17.99
CA ALA A 8 12.03 4.53 17.19
C ALA A 8 12.70 5.16 15.96
N GLN A 9 12.13 6.25 15.44
CA GLN A 9 12.67 7.02 14.32
C GLN A 9 13.41 8.30 14.77
N SER A 10 13.62 8.51 16.08
CA SER A 10 14.22 9.74 16.64
C SER A 10 13.51 11.05 16.27
N LEU A 11 12.21 10.98 16.00
CA LEU A 11 11.36 12.11 15.69
C LEU A 11 10.66 12.64 16.95
N ALA A 12 10.44 13.96 17.00
CA ALA A 12 9.61 14.56 18.05
C ALA A 12 8.12 14.17 17.82
N PRO A 13 7.36 13.88 18.90
CA PRO A 13 5.92 13.67 18.75
C PRO A 13 5.23 14.98 18.30
N PRO A 14 4.19 14.91 17.46
CA PRO A 14 3.47 16.09 17.02
C PRO A 14 2.82 16.81 18.21
N ALA A 15 2.90 18.14 18.22
CA ALA A 15 2.15 18.98 19.15
C ALA A 15 0.66 18.91 18.77
N TYR A 16 -0.18 18.44 19.68
CA TYR A 16 -1.62 18.54 19.52
C TYR A 16 -2.04 19.99 19.78
N GLU A 17 -2.37 20.73 18.72
CA GLU A 17 -3.15 21.96 18.87
C GLU A 17 -4.60 21.53 19.17
N ASP A 18 -5.07 21.82 20.39
CA ASP A 18 -6.42 21.50 20.84
C ASP A 18 -7.44 22.38 20.08
N ASP A 19 -8.05 21.85 19.02
CA ASP A 19 -9.19 22.46 18.31
C ASP A 19 -10.53 22.41 19.12
N TYR A 20 -10.48 22.15 20.43
CA TYR A 20 -11.66 22.08 21.31
C TYR A 20 -12.26 23.44 21.70
N ALA A 21 -12.10 24.46 20.86
CA ALA A 21 -12.57 25.82 21.12
C ALA A 21 -13.85 26.18 20.33
N ASN A 22 -14.87 25.32 20.29
CA ASN A 22 -16.26 25.75 20.03
C ASN A 22 -17.31 24.67 20.40
N PRO A 23 -18.00 24.76 21.54
CA PRO A 23 -18.96 23.75 21.99
C PRO A 23 -20.35 23.83 21.33
N GLY A 24 -20.48 24.49 20.16
CA GLY A 24 -21.77 25.03 19.69
C GLY A 24 -22.58 24.17 18.72
N GLU A 25 -22.02 23.15 18.09
CA GLU A 25 -22.70 22.43 17.00
C GLU A 25 -22.25 20.96 16.97
N VAL A 26 -22.81 20.14 17.86
CA VAL A 26 -22.62 18.69 17.81
C VAL A 26 -23.78 18.11 17.00
N ASP A 27 -23.51 17.79 15.74
CA ASP A 27 -24.44 17.05 14.88
C ASP A 27 -24.71 15.66 15.51
N PRO A 28 -25.97 15.32 15.83
CA PRO A 28 -26.32 13.99 16.33
C PRO A 28 -26.09 12.85 15.32
N ALA A 29 -25.72 13.15 14.07
CA ALA A 29 -25.20 12.17 13.11
C ALA A 29 -23.71 11.80 13.33
N SER A 30 -23.01 12.42 14.29
CA SER A 30 -21.63 12.07 14.68
C SER A 30 -21.53 10.76 15.48
N VAL A 31 -22.24 9.73 15.02
CA VAL A 31 -22.19 8.37 15.56
C VAL A 31 -20.84 7.77 15.22
N PHE A 32 -19.87 7.89 16.15
CA PHE A 32 -18.62 7.11 16.21
C PHE A 32 -18.09 6.67 14.82
N GLU A 33 -17.90 7.63 13.91
CA GLU A 33 -17.10 7.41 12.71
C GLU A 33 -15.67 7.26 13.21
N GLY A 34 -15.26 6.03 13.53
CA GLY A 34 -13.84 5.79 13.73
C GLY A 34 -13.12 6.08 12.41
N VAL A 35 -11.81 6.22 12.53
CA VAL A 35 -11.13 7.21 11.72
C VAL A 35 -11.23 6.95 10.21
N GLY A 36 -11.46 5.73 9.69
CA GLY A 36 -11.57 5.45 8.23
C GLY A 36 -12.99 5.22 7.67
N SER A 37 -13.15 5.37 6.36
CA SER A 37 -14.41 5.11 5.62
C SER A 37 -14.72 3.62 5.37
N GLY A 38 -13.80 2.71 5.69
CA GLY A 38 -13.99 1.26 5.54
C GLY A 38 -14.63 0.56 6.76
N THR A 39 -15.29 -0.58 6.56
CA THR A 39 -16.02 -1.29 7.64
C THR A 39 -15.13 -1.66 8.83
N VAL A 40 -13.89 -2.05 8.57
CA VAL A 40 -12.94 -2.41 9.63
C VAL A 40 -12.23 -1.18 10.18
N THR A 41 -11.92 -0.20 9.32
CA THR A 41 -11.19 1.01 9.72
C THR A 41 -12.04 2.11 10.32
N GLY A 42 -13.35 2.05 10.11
CA GLY A 42 -14.35 2.93 10.70
C GLY A 42 -14.74 2.43 12.08
N TYR A 43 -15.43 1.30 12.17
CA TYR A 43 -15.98 0.84 13.46
C TYR A 43 -14.92 0.28 14.44
N GLY A 44 -13.78 -0.20 13.95
CA GLY A 44 -12.73 -0.84 14.75
C GLY A 44 -11.54 0.05 15.10
N ALA A 45 -11.55 1.33 14.72
CA ALA A 45 -10.36 2.18 14.73
C ALA A 45 -9.73 2.37 16.13
N SER A 46 -10.56 2.42 17.17
CA SER A 46 -10.09 2.55 18.56
C SER A 46 -9.36 1.32 19.09
N LEU A 47 -9.56 0.14 18.46
CA LEU A 47 -9.02 -1.14 18.91
C LEU A 47 -7.59 -1.41 18.40
N ASN A 48 -7.13 -0.73 17.35
CA ASN A 48 -5.82 -0.94 16.68
C ASN A 48 -5.50 -2.43 16.44
N GLN A 49 -6.49 -3.22 16.01
CA GLN A 49 -6.31 -4.66 15.78
C GLN A 49 -5.62 -4.91 14.43
N LEU A 50 -4.96 -6.05 14.30
CA LEU A 50 -4.38 -6.47 13.02
C LEU A 50 -5.50 -6.86 12.04
N VAL A 51 -5.48 -6.28 10.84
CA VAL A 51 -6.48 -6.49 9.79
C VAL A 51 -5.91 -7.30 8.62
N ALA A 52 -4.71 -6.93 8.16
CA ALA A 52 -4.03 -7.61 7.08
C ALA A 52 -2.52 -7.64 7.37
N LEU A 53 -1.85 -8.66 6.84
CA LEU A 53 -0.41 -8.78 6.88
C LEU A 53 0.09 -9.36 5.56
N GLU A 54 1.25 -8.90 5.11
CA GLU A 54 1.89 -9.41 3.91
C GLU A 54 3.41 -9.35 4.07
N TRP A 55 4.09 -10.42 3.65
CA TRP A 55 5.54 -10.42 3.53
C TRP A 55 5.95 -9.62 2.31
N SER A 56 6.95 -8.76 2.47
CA SER A 56 7.60 -8.13 1.33
C SER A 56 8.21 -9.20 0.41
N PRO A 57 8.52 -8.85 -0.84
CA PRO A 57 9.37 -9.69 -1.67
C PRO A 57 10.68 -10.00 -0.96
N ALA A 58 11.24 -11.17 -1.26
CA ALA A 58 12.56 -11.52 -0.77
C ALA A 58 13.60 -10.50 -1.28
N GLY A 59 14.56 -10.13 -0.43
CA GLY A 59 15.64 -9.22 -0.80
C GLY A 59 15.50 -7.79 -0.29
N VAL A 60 14.38 -7.41 0.33
CA VAL A 60 14.12 -6.01 0.73
C VAL A 60 14.83 -5.64 2.03
N GLY A 61 14.74 -6.44 3.08
CA GLY A 61 15.29 -6.11 4.40
C GLY A 61 16.73 -6.55 4.61
N ARG A 62 17.19 -6.38 5.86
CA ARG A 62 18.52 -6.77 6.31
C ARG A 62 18.85 -8.21 5.93
N ASN A 63 20.08 -8.44 5.47
CA ASN A 63 20.55 -9.75 4.99
C ASN A 63 19.67 -10.32 3.85
N LEU A 64 19.07 -9.45 3.03
CA LEU A 64 18.16 -9.80 1.93
C LEU A 64 16.91 -10.57 2.38
N ARG A 65 16.53 -10.45 3.66
CA ARG A 65 15.35 -11.10 4.21
C ARG A 65 14.10 -10.29 3.92
N PRO A 66 12.93 -10.93 3.75
CA PRO A 66 11.68 -10.20 3.64
C PRO A 66 11.35 -9.53 4.98
N VAL A 67 10.68 -8.38 4.90
CA VAL A 67 10.07 -7.68 6.04
C VAL A 67 8.56 -7.97 6.07
N LEU A 68 7.93 -7.80 7.22
CA LEU A 68 6.50 -8.02 7.37
C LEU A 68 5.77 -6.68 7.45
N ALA A 69 4.89 -6.42 6.49
CA ALA A 69 3.97 -5.30 6.56
C ALA A 69 2.68 -5.73 7.28
N VAL A 70 2.19 -4.89 8.19
CA VAL A 70 1.02 -5.14 9.03
C VAL A 70 0.12 -3.92 8.99
N MET A 71 -1.13 -4.10 8.58
CA MET A 71 -2.15 -3.05 8.59
C MET A 71 -3.05 -3.21 9.81
N LEU A 72 -3.31 -2.10 10.50
CA LEU A 72 -4.14 -2.03 11.69
C LEU A 72 -5.53 -1.42 11.39
N THR A 73 -6.49 -1.65 12.29
CA THR A 73 -7.85 -1.11 12.17
C THR A 73 -7.92 0.40 12.22
N ASN A 74 -6.89 1.13 12.62
CA ASN A 74 -6.90 2.60 12.56
C ASN A 74 -6.42 3.15 11.19
N GLY A 75 -6.09 2.28 10.24
CA GLY A 75 -5.53 2.67 8.94
C GLY A 75 -4.01 2.93 8.97
N ALA A 76 -3.33 2.52 10.03
CA ALA A 76 -1.86 2.48 10.07
C ALA A 76 -1.33 1.25 9.33
N LEU A 77 -0.26 1.45 8.57
CA LEU A 77 0.60 0.40 8.04
C LEU A 77 1.93 0.45 8.78
N LEU A 78 2.36 -0.66 9.35
CA LEU A 78 3.63 -0.81 10.05
C LEU A 78 4.48 -1.85 9.34
N VAL A 79 5.75 -1.56 9.08
CA VAL A 79 6.70 -2.52 8.52
C VAL A 79 7.67 -2.97 9.60
N LEU A 80 7.69 -4.28 9.82
CA LEU A 80 8.41 -4.95 10.87
C LEU A 80 9.53 -5.80 10.28
N GLY A 81 10.68 -5.83 10.94
CA GLY A 81 11.76 -6.73 10.54
C GLY A 81 12.98 -6.59 11.44
N GLU A 82 14.05 -7.27 11.06
CA GLU A 82 15.31 -7.28 11.80
C GLU A 82 15.95 -5.88 11.79
N GLY A 83 16.13 -5.29 12.98
CA GLY A 83 16.69 -3.95 13.12
C GLY A 83 18.19 -3.89 12.77
N GLY A 84 18.62 -2.74 12.25
CA GLY A 84 20.03 -2.33 12.21
C GLY A 84 20.56 -2.13 13.63
N GLY A 85 21.76 -2.64 13.92
CA GLY A 85 22.38 -2.47 15.23
C GLY A 85 22.95 -1.06 15.39
N ALA A 86 22.10 -0.06 15.57
CA ALA A 86 22.38 1.23 16.19
C ALA A 86 21.05 1.97 16.31
N GLY A 87 20.46 1.93 17.50
CA GLY A 87 19.39 2.88 17.82
C GLY A 87 19.97 4.28 17.78
N ALA A 88 19.40 5.15 16.96
CA ALA A 88 19.49 6.57 17.22
C ALA A 88 18.82 6.82 18.59
N GLY A 89 19.65 7.16 19.59
CA GLY A 89 19.21 7.47 20.95
C GLY A 89 19.29 6.33 21.96
N GLY A 90 20.48 6.05 22.47
CA GLY A 90 20.64 5.24 23.70
C GLY A 90 22.03 4.65 23.86
N GLY A 91 22.90 5.34 24.58
CA GLY A 91 24.25 4.89 24.89
C GLY A 91 24.26 3.51 25.57
N GLY A 92 25.06 2.61 25.02
CA GLY A 92 25.23 1.26 25.55
C GLY A 92 25.77 0.34 24.46
N GLY A 93 27.11 0.28 24.38
CA GLY A 93 27.83 -0.47 23.38
C GLY A 93 27.46 -1.95 23.33
N GLY A 94 27.62 -2.51 22.14
CA GLY A 94 27.47 -3.92 21.92
C GLY A 94 27.35 -4.21 20.45
N ASN A 95 28.50 -4.38 19.80
CA ASN A 95 28.62 -5.27 18.66
C ASN A 95 27.92 -6.58 19.02
N ILE A 96 26.69 -6.73 18.58
CA ILE A 96 25.98 -7.99 18.64
C ILE A 96 25.67 -8.35 17.19
N ASP A 97 26.74 -8.73 16.49
CA ASP A 97 26.65 -9.74 15.43
C ASP A 97 26.28 -11.06 16.11
N LEU A 98 25.02 -11.19 16.54
CA LEU A 98 24.42 -12.48 16.88
C LEU A 98 24.20 -13.18 15.55
N GLY A 99 25.31 -13.74 15.05
CA GLY A 99 25.53 -14.43 13.78
C GLY A 99 24.35 -14.45 12.83
N ALA A 100 24.59 -13.97 11.61
CA ALA A 100 23.77 -13.99 10.38
C ALA A 100 22.93 -15.29 10.09
N ARG A 101 23.00 -16.32 10.93
CA ARG A 101 22.30 -17.61 10.88
C ARG A 101 21.25 -17.84 11.97
N MET A 102 21.19 -17.08 13.07
CA MET A 102 20.13 -17.29 14.07
C MET A 102 18.81 -16.67 13.58
N ARG A 103 17.78 -17.50 13.47
CA ARG A 103 16.43 -17.11 13.06
C ARG A 103 15.59 -16.93 14.32
N ASN A 104 15.50 -15.72 14.85
CA ASN A 104 14.57 -15.42 15.93
C ASN A 104 14.01 -14.00 15.81
N PHE A 105 12.88 -13.76 16.46
CA PHE A 105 12.17 -12.48 16.44
C PHE A 105 12.67 -11.49 17.52
N ARG A 106 13.78 -11.80 18.21
CA ARG A 106 14.27 -10.99 19.34
C ARG A 106 14.66 -9.58 18.91
N ASP A 107 15.24 -9.47 17.71
CA ASP A 107 15.77 -8.23 17.16
C ASP A 107 14.80 -7.58 16.17
N TRP A 108 13.55 -8.07 16.13
CA TRP A 108 12.51 -7.46 15.31
C TRP A 108 12.02 -6.17 15.93
N ARG A 109 11.94 -5.13 15.11
CA ARG A 109 11.49 -3.78 15.45
C ARG A 109 10.50 -3.29 14.39
N ILE A 110 9.80 -2.20 14.71
CA ILE A 110 9.16 -1.40 13.67
C ILE A 110 10.27 -0.64 12.94
N LEU A 111 10.34 -0.81 11.63
CA LEU A 111 11.34 -0.20 10.76
C LEU A 111 10.86 1.16 10.27
N TRP A 112 9.61 1.22 9.83
CA TRP A 112 8.90 2.43 9.41
C TRP A 112 7.39 2.16 9.42
N GLY A 113 6.59 3.22 9.25
CA GLY A 113 5.14 3.12 9.12
C GLY A 113 4.57 4.21 8.21
N ALA A 114 3.32 4.04 7.80
CA ALA A 114 2.59 4.96 6.94
C ALA A 114 1.12 5.03 7.35
N GLY A 115 0.46 6.14 7.02
CA GLY A 115 -0.96 6.37 7.30
C GLY A 115 -1.29 6.61 8.77
N ALA A 116 -2.50 7.05 9.07
CA ALA A 116 -2.99 7.36 10.42
C ALA A 116 -2.07 8.32 11.22
N ASN A 117 -1.51 9.33 10.53
CA ASN A 117 -0.51 10.28 11.07
C ASN A 117 0.78 9.58 11.53
N LEU A 118 1.14 8.45 10.94
CA LEU A 118 2.45 7.85 11.15
C LEU A 118 3.46 8.43 10.17
N PRO A 119 4.64 8.83 10.64
CA PRO A 119 5.69 9.43 9.81
C PRO A 119 6.30 8.44 8.81
N LEU A 120 6.35 8.86 7.55
CA LEU A 120 7.22 8.30 6.53
C LEU A 120 8.61 8.96 6.64
N PRO A 121 9.71 8.17 6.61
CA PRO A 121 11.05 8.74 6.51
C PRO A 121 11.19 9.56 5.22
N ASP A 122 11.58 10.82 5.33
CA ASP A 122 11.73 11.74 4.19
C ASP A 122 12.99 12.56 4.36
N ALA A 123 14.01 12.28 3.55
CA ALA A 123 15.29 12.99 3.58
C ALA A 123 15.18 14.46 3.14
N GLY A 124 14.10 14.84 2.45
CA GLY A 124 13.84 16.20 1.98
C GLY A 124 13.07 17.08 2.97
N SER A 125 12.51 16.52 4.04
CA SER A 125 11.74 17.28 5.04
C SER A 125 12.66 17.91 6.10
N GLU A 126 12.30 19.09 6.60
CA GLU A 126 13.08 19.82 7.63
C GLU A 126 13.32 18.96 8.89
N ASP A 127 12.36 18.11 9.23
CA ASP A 127 12.40 17.22 10.38
C ASP A 127 12.81 15.78 10.02
N GLY A 128 13.16 15.51 8.76
CA GLY A 128 13.54 14.17 8.27
C GLY A 128 12.38 13.17 8.13
N ALA A 129 11.14 13.65 8.24
CA ALA A 129 9.93 12.85 8.07
C ALA A 129 8.74 13.65 7.53
N TYR A 130 7.88 12.99 6.76
CA TYR A 130 6.59 13.49 6.30
C TYR A 130 5.45 12.73 7.00
N LEU A 131 4.33 13.39 7.33
CA LEU A 131 3.16 12.78 7.96
C LEU A 131 1.99 12.65 6.98
N PRO A 132 1.77 11.47 6.37
CA PRO A 132 0.56 11.19 5.62
C PRO A 132 -0.66 11.22 6.54
N LYS A 133 -1.67 11.99 6.14
CA LYS A 133 -3.00 11.99 6.77
C LYS A 133 -3.90 10.85 6.27
N ASP A 134 -3.42 10.10 5.28
CA ASP A 134 -4.12 8.96 4.68
C ASP A 134 -4.49 7.92 5.74
N LYS A 135 -5.65 7.28 5.58
CA LYS A 135 -5.96 6.05 6.34
C LYS A 135 -6.00 4.90 5.39
N ILE A 136 -5.09 3.97 5.61
CA ILE A 136 -4.85 2.88 4.69
C ILE A 136 -5.95 1.85 4.86
N ARG A 137 -6.67 1.55 3.77
CA ARG A 137 -7.76 0.57 3.75
C ARG A 137 -7.35 -0.78 3.17
N SER A 138 -6.30 -0.81 2.35
CA SER A 138 -5.73 -2.03 1.75
C SER A 138 -4.31 -1.72 1.28
N PHE A 139 -3.46 -2.74 1.20
CA PHE A 139 -2.11 -2.60 0.66
C PHE A 139 -1.68 -3.91 0.00
N ALA A 140 -0.68 -3.82 -0.89
CA ALA A 140 0.01 -4.99 -1.42
C ALA A 140 1.43 -4.63 -1.87
N TRP A 141 2.33 -5.60 -1.75
CA TRP A 141 3.65 -5.49 -2.34
C TRP A 141 3.63 -5.84 -3.83
N ALA A 142 4.41 -5.12 -4.61
CA ALA A 142 4.73 -5.55 -5.96
C ALA A 142 5.60 -6.81 -5.94
N ARG A 143 5.64 -7.56 -7.04
CA ARG A 143 6.56 -8.69 -7.16
C ARG A 143 8.01 -8.22 -7.10
N ARG A 144 8.94 -9.13 -6.74
CA ARG A 144 10.36 -8.81 -6.54
C ARG A 144 10.94 -8.06 -7.74
N ILE A 145 11.52 -6.89 -7.49
CA ILE A 145 12.24 -6.11 -8.50
C ILE A 145 13.70 -6.56 -8.50
N ASP A 146 14.40 -6.33 -7.38
CA ASP A 146 15.79 -6.73 -7.15
C ASP A 146 16.17 -6.56 -5.66
N ALA A 147 17.42 -6.81 -5.29
CA ALA A 147 17.92 -6.64 -3.93
C ALA A 147 17.80 -5.19 -3.44
N GLY A 148 17.29 -5.02 -2.22
CA GLY A 148 17.12 -3.75 -1.53
C GLY A 148 16.11 -2.80 -2.17
N ARG A 149 15.29 -3.26 -3.12
CA ARG A 149 14.33 -2.45 -3.88
C ARG A 149 12.97 -3.14 -3.96
N ALA A 150 11.92 -2.42 -3.62
CA ALA A 150 10.54 -2.86 -3.79
C ALA A 150 9.62 -1.67 -4.05
N LEU A 151 8.43 -1.99 -4.55
CA LEU A 151 7.29 -1.09 -4.54
C LEU A 151 6.20 -1.65 -3.63
N LEU A 152 5.53 -0.78 -2.90
CA LEU A 152 4.32 -1.09 -2.15
C LEU A 152 3.23 -0.14 -2.63
N ALA A 153 2.03 -0.66 -2.85
CA ALA A 153 0.88 0.19 -3.09
C ALA A 153 -0.12 0.07 -1.94
N TYR A 154 -0.82 1.16 -1.65
CA TYR A 154 -1.91 1.17 -0.70
C TYR A 154 -3.07 2.03 -1.18
N ALA A 155 -4.28 1.66 -0.76
CA ALA A 155 -5.48 2.43 -1.01
C ALA A 155 -5.86 3.26 0.22
N THR A 156 -6.34 4.48 0.01
CA THR A 156 -6.71 5.43 1.08
C THR A 156 -8.21 5.42 1.37
N ASP A 157 -8.60 6.04 2.49
CA ASP A 157 -9.98 6.34 2.85
C ASP A 157 -10.62 7.42 1.96
N GLN A 158 -9.79 8.22 1.28
CA GLN A 158 -10.18 9.16 0.23
C GLN A 158 -10.26 8.51 -1.15
N GLU A 159 -10.17 7.17 -1.21
CA GLU A 159 -10.33 6.38 -2.43
C GLU A 159 -9.24 6.60 -3.49
N GLU A 160 -8.09 7.09 -3.08
CA GLU A 160 -6.89 7.18 -3.90
C GLU A 160 -6.06 5.90 -3.75
N VAL A 161 -5.21 5.64 -4.73
CA VAL A 161 -4.17 4.62 -4.66
C VAL A 161 -2.82 5.30 -4.71
N VAL A 162 -1.97 4.96 -3.75
CA VAL A 162 -0.63 5.50 -3.56
C VAL A 162 0.39 4.39 -3.83
N VAL A 163 1.48 4.73 -4.52
CA VAL A 163 2.62 3.86 -4.74
C VAL A 163 3.82 4.43 -3.98
N LEU A 164 4.38 3.62 -3.10
CA LEU A 164 5.62 3.89 -2.38
C LEU A 164 6.78 3.17 -3.06
N SER A 165 7.89 3.88 -3.25
CA SER A 165 9.20 3.25 -3.41
C SER A 165 9.72 2.85 -2.03
N VAL A 166 10.30 1.67 -1.93
CA VAL A 166 10.87 1.15 -0.69
C VAL A 166 12.26 0.64 -0.98
N GLN A 167 13.26 1.30 -0.39
CA GLN A 167 14.66 0.93 -0.55
C GLN A 167 15.33 0.68 0.81
N TYR A 168 16.23 -0.30 0.81
CA TYR A 168 17.14 -0.56 1.93
C TYR A 168 18.55 -0.75 1.38
N TYR A 169 19.42 0.18 1.72
CA TYR A 169 20.76 0.24 1.13
C TYR A 169 21.75 0.93 2.06
N LEU A 170 23.03 0.79 1.73
CA LEU A 170 24.12 1.48 2.41
C LEU A 170 24.44 2.76 1.61
N PRO A 171 24.25 3.96 2.18
CA PRO A 171 24.70 5.19 1.53
C PRO A 171 26.21 5.12 1.28
N ASN A 172 26.65 5.55 0.10
CA ASN A 172 28.06 5.55 -0.29
C ASN A 172 28.73 4.17 -0.17
N GLU A 173 28.01 3.09 -0.51
CA GLU A 173 28.51 1.70 -0.47
C GLU A 173 29.85 1.49 -1.24
N ASN A 174 30.15 2.37 -2.19
CA ASN A 174 31.38 2.32 -2.99
C ASN A 174 32.56 3.12 -2.38
N ASP A 175 32.39 3.78 -1.23
CA ASP A 175 33.44 4.52 -0.56
C ASP A 175 34.24 3.61 0.40
N ASP A 176 35.57 3.76 0.42
CA ASP A 176 36.51 2.94 1.22
C ASP A 176 36.26 2.96 2.75
N GLY A 177 35.35 3.81 3.23
CA GLY A 177 34.98 3.98 4.65
C GLY A 177 33.56 3.54 5.00
N SER A 178 32.86 2.80 4.13
CA SER A 178 31.45 2.43 4.36
C SER A 178 31.30 1.56 5.62
N ASP A 179 30.56 2.04 6.61
CA ASP A 179 30.24 1.28 7.82
C ASP A 179 29.03 0.37 7.57
N ALA A 180 29.18 -0.94 7.77
CA ALA A 180 28.09 -1.90 7.67
C ALA A 180 26.92 -1.61 8.65
N GLY A 181 27.12 -0.76 9.67
CA GLY A 181 26.09 -0.23 10.54
C GLY A 181 25.22 0.89 9.93
N ALA A 182 25.60 1.47 8.80
CA ALA A 182 24.99 2.68 8.25
C ALA A 182 23.91 2.44 7.19
N TYR A 183 23.36 1.22 7.09
CA TYR A 183 22.23 0.96 6.17
C TYR A 183 21.01 1.80 6.56
N VAL A 184 20.37 2.40 5.56
CA VAL A 184 19.19 3.26 5.73
C VAL A 184 17.97 2.67 5.02
N TRP A 185 16.80 3.00 5.55
CA TRP A 185 15.53 2.84 4.85
C TRP A 185 15.19 4.16 4.16
N GLU A 186 14.86 4.08 2.89
CA GLU A 186 14.33 5.19 2.12
C GLU A 186 12.96 4.79 1.58
N VAL A 187 11.93 5.54 1.95
CA VAL A 187 10.53 5.24 1.60
C VAL A 187 9.88 6.52 1.10
N GLU A 188 9.53 6.56 -0.18
CA GLU A 188 9.04 7.77 -0.83
C GLU A 188 7.72 7.49 -1.54
N GLU A 189 6.77 8.42 -1.44
CA GLU A 189 5.60 8.41 -2.33
C GLU A 189 6.03 8.81 -3.74
N VAL A 190 5.94 7.87 -4.68
CA VAL A 190 6.41 8.06 -6.06
C VAL A 190 5.26 8.18 -7.07
N ALA A 191 4.04 7.83 -6.68
CA ALA A 191 2.85 8.10 -7.46
C ALA A 191 1.56 8.07 -6.61
N ARG A 192 0.55 8.80 -7.07
CA ARG A 192 -0.82 8.79 -6.53
C ARG A 192 -1.82 8.94 -7.68
N PHE A 193 -2.91 8.17 -7.65
CA PHE A 193 -3.99 8.28 -8.63
C PHE A 193 -5.37 8.04 -8.02
N ASP A 194 -6.40 8.52 -8.71
CA ASP A 194 -7.81 8.36 -8.32
C ASP A 194 -8.29 6.92 -8.57
N GLY A 195 -8.71 6.25 -7.49
CA GLY A 195 -9.21 4.87 -7.48
C GLY A 195 -10.70 4.76 -7.13
N ARG A 196 -11.48 5.85 -7.27
CA ARG A 196 -12.93 5.89 -6.92
C ARG A 196 -13.83 5.04 -7.81
N GLY A 197 -13.35 4.71 -9.01
CA GLY A 197 -14.15 4.08 -10.05
C GLY A 197 -15.26 5.01 -10.57
N PRO A 198 -16.09 4.51 -11.50
CA PRO A 198 -17.08 5.33 -12.21
C PRO A 198 -18.40 5.50 -11.44
N HIS A 199 -18.61 4.75 -10.36
CA HIS A 199 -19.89 4.76 -9.66
C HIS A 199 -19.97 5.89 -8.62
N PRO A 200 -21.10 6.63 -8.56
CA PRO A 200 -21.26 7.73 -7.62
C PRO A 200 -21.24 7.24 -6.17
N THR A 201 -20.83 8.12 -5.26
CA THR A 201 -20.88 7.84 -3.81
C THR A 201 -22.32 7.80 -3.33
N PRO A 202 -22.84 6.64 -2.90
CA PRO A 202 -24.18 6.56 -2.31
C PRO A 202 -24.18 7.22 -0.92
N SER A 203 -25.33 7.73 -0.50
CA SER A 203 -25.51 8.16 0.89
C SER A 203 -25.40 6.95 1.82
N ILE A 204 -24.73 7.09 2.97
CA ILE A 204 -24.73 6.03 3.99
C ILE A 204 -26.14 5.76 4.56
N THR A 205 -27.05 6.73 4.40
CA THR A 205 -28.46 6.59 4.79
C THR A 205 -29.31 5.93 3.71
N ASP A 206 -28.73 5.60 2.56
CA ASP A 206 -29.43 4.90 1.49
C ASP A 206 -29.73 3.45 1.95
N PRO A 207 -30.99 2.98 1.89
CA PRO A 207 -31.33 1.61 2.25
C PRO A 207 -30.57 0.55 1.41
N ASP A 208 -30.11 0.91 0.21
CA ASP A 208 -29.33 0.03 -0.66
C ASP A 208 -27.80 0.24 -0.49
N TYR A 209 -27.37 1.04 0.50
CA TYR A 209 -25.94 1.21 0.81
C TYR A 209 -25.31 -0.14 1.18
N THR A 210 -24.31 -0.52 0.39
CA THR A 210 -23.48 -1.70 0.66
C THR A 210 -22.04 -1.25 0.83
N PRO A 211 -21.37 -1.63 1.93
CA PRO A 211 -19.95 -1.35 2.09
C PRO A 211 -19.17 -2.12 1.01
N TYR A 212 -18.28 -1.40 0.33
CA TYR A 212 -17.60 -1.83 -0.90
C TYR A 212 -16.07 -1.89 -0.75
N SER A 213 -15.55 -1.60 0.44
CA SER A 213 -14.12 -1.60 0.72
C SER A 213 -13.70 -2.89 1.44
N SER A 214 -12.55 -3.42 1.04
CA SER A 214 -11.93 -4.60 1.64
C SER A 214 -10.47 -4.32 1.98
N ALA A 215 -9.96 -4.97 3.03
CA ALA A 215 -8.54 -5.02 3.33
C ALA A 215 -7.71 -5.70 2.23
N PHE A 216 -8.36 -6.52 1.41
CA PHE A 216 -7.76 -7.34 0.35
C PHE A 216 -8.14 -6.84 -1.05
N SER A 217 -8.49 -5.56 -1.16
CA SER A 217 -8.99 -4.93 -2.38
C SER A 217 -7.92 -4.49 -3.36
N LEU A 218 -6.64 -4.51 -2.99
CA LEU A 218 -5.53 -4.04 -3.82
C LEU A 218 -4.54 -5.18 -4.07
N LYS A 219 -4.10 -5.38 -5.32
CA LYS A 219 -3.06 -6.35 -5.69
C LYS A 219 -2.24 -5.91 -6.90
N TRP A 220 -0.99 -6.36 -6.94
CA TRP A 220 -0.11 -6.25 -8.10
C TRP A 220 -0.17 -7.51 -8.95
N SER A 221 -0.27 -7.32 -10.27
CA SER A 221 0.04 -8.37 -11.23
C SER A 221 1.56 -8.65 -11.29
N PRO A 222 1.97 -9.78 -11.91
CA PRO A 222 3.37 -10.02 -12.25
C PRO A 222 3.96 -8.94 -13.16
N TRP A 223 5.28 -8.76 -13.07
CA TRP A 223 6.02 -7.87 -13.96
C TRP A 223 6.12 -8.44 -15.37
N LEU A 224 5.70 -7.66 -16.37
CA LEU A 224 6.19 -7.79 -17.73
C LEU A 224 7.53 -7.07 -17.85
N LEU A 225 8.55 -7.80 -18.29
CA LEU A 225 9.87 -7.24 -18.59
C LEU A 225 9.94 -6.92 -20.07
N SER A 226 10.17 -5.64 -20.38
CA SER A 226 10.55 -5.14 -21.71
C SER A 226 12.05 -4.82 -21.73
N ASP A 227 12.56 -4.32 -22.86
CA ASP A 227 13.99 -4.05 -23.00
C ASP A 227 14.48 -2.95 -22.04
N ASP A 228 13.66 -1.92 -21.83
CA ASP A 228 13.96 -0.70 -21.07
C ASP A 228 13.07 -0.47 -19.84
N ALA A 229 11.97 -1.21 -19.73
CA ALA A 229 10.97 -1.01 -18.69
C ALA A 229 10.48 -2.29 -18.01
N ARG A 230 9.91 -2.13 -16.82
CA ARG A 230 9.05 -3.11 -16.15
C ARG A 230 7.65 -2.55 -16.07
N THR A 231 6.68 -3.33 -16.54
CA THR A 231 5.28 -2.94 -16.53
C THR A 231 4.50 -3.91 -15.67
N ALA A 232 3.66 -3.39 -14.79
CA ALA A 232 2.67 -4.16 -14.06
C ALA A 232 1.35 -3.39 -14.07
N VAL A 233 0.30 -4.08 -13.66
CA VAL A 233 -1.01 -3.52 -13.38
C VAL A 233 -1.32 -3.69 -11.90
N ILE A 234 -1.80 -2.61 -11.27
CA ILE A 234 -2.44 -2.63 -9.96
C ILE A 234 -3.94 -2.83 -10.18
N SER A 235 -4.48 -3.92 -9.64
CA SER A 235 -5.92 -4.07 -9.49
C SER A 235 -6.38 -3.44 -8.17
N TYR A 236 -7.47 -2.69 -8.20
CA TYR A 236 -8.09 -2.12 -7.00
C TYR A 236 -9.60 -2.27 -7.03
N CYS A 237 -10.21 -2.57 -5.87
CA CYS A 237 -11.66 -2.51 -5.72
C CYS A 237 -12.10 -1.10 -5.33
N ALA A 238 -13.06 -0.61 -6.10
CA ALA A 238 -13.88 0.55 -5.81
C ALA A 238 -15.35 0.11 -5.65
N ARG A 239 -16.28 1.06 -5.65
CA ARG A 239 -17.72 0.79 -5.50
C ARG A 239 -18.20 -0.12 -6.62
N ASN A 240 -18.44 -1.41 -6.36
CA ASN A 240 -18.90 -2.38 -7.37
C ASN A 240 -18.11 -2.34 -8.69
N TYR A 241 -16.82 -2.03 -8.61
CA TYR A 241 -15.94 -1.82 -9.75
C TYR A 241 -14.55 -2.32 -9.39
N VAL A 242 -13.93 -3.09 -10.27
CA VAL A 242 -12.52 -3.43 -10.19
C VAL A 242 -11.79 -2.71 -11.31
N GLY A 243 -10.93 -1.79 -10.93
CA GLY A 243 -10.06 -1.05 -11.84
C GLY A 243 -8.71 -1.73 -12.01
N PHE A 244 -8.13 -1.59 -13.19
CA PHE A 244 -6.85 -2.19 -13.56
C PHE A 244 -5.92 -1.11 -14.10
N ARG A 245 -5.15 -0.48 -13.21
CA ARG A 245 -4.27 0.64 -13.54
C ARG A 245 -2.86 0.18 -13.90
N ARG A 246 -2.33 0.61 -15.04
CA ARG A 246 -0.95 0.27 -15.46
C ARG A 246 0.07 1.17 -14.77
N ILE A 247 1.16 0.54 -14.34
CA ILE A 247 2.34 1.15 -13.72
C ILE A 247 3.57 0.71 -14.49
N THR A 248 4.42 1.66 -14.85
CA THR A 248 5.69 1.39 -15.54
C THR A 248 6.84 2.04 -14.80
N ILE A 249 7.93 1.29 -14.63
CA ILE A 249 9.19 1.78 -14.06
C ILE A 249 10.37 1.42 -14.98
N PRO A 250 11.51 2.12 -14.88
CA PRO A 250 12.73 1.73 -15.57
C PRO A 250 13.16 0.30 -15.23
N ARG A 251 13.64 -0.45 -16.23
CA ARG A 251 14.09 -1.84 -16.04
C ARG A 251 15.20 -1.99 -15.02
N ASP A 252 16.15 -1.06 -15.10
CA ASP A 252 17.40 -1.06 -14.35
C ASP A 252 17.43 0.04 -13.29
N TRP A 253 16.32 0.25 -12.57
CA TRP A 253 16.25 1.19 -11.44
C TRP A 253 17.36 0.92 -10.42
N PRO A 254 18.39 1.77 -10.28
CA PRO A 254 19.52 1.49 -9.40
C PRO A 254 19.17 1.72 -7.93
N ARG A 255 19.73 0.88 -7.05
CA ARG A 255 19.52 0.97 -5.60
C ARG A 255 20.12 2.26 -5.04
N GLY A 256 19.34 2.99 -4.24
CA GLY A 256 19.72 4.29 -3.66
C GLY A 256 19.52 5.48 -4.60
N ALA A 257 18.89 5.26 -5.77
CA ALA A 257 18.40 6.34 -6.62
C ALA A 257 16.88 6.39 -6.54
N GLY A 258 16.30 7.58 -6.74
CA GLY A 258 14.86 7.74 -6.94
C GLY A 258 14.38 6.96 -8.16
N VAL A 259 13.10 6.58 -8.15
CA VAL A 259 12.44 5.88 -9.28
C VAL A 259 11.35 6.76 -9.86
N GLU A 260 11.44 7.00 -11.16
CA GLU A 260 10.34 7.60 -11.91
C GLU A 260 9.28 6.52 -12.17
N VAL A 261 8.07 6.73 -11.65
CA VAL A 261 6.94 5.83 -11.84
C VAL A 261 5.94 6.49 -12.77
N SER A 262 5.73 5.88 -13.94
CA SER A 262 4.66 6.27 -14.84
C SER A 262 3.39 5.51 -14.49
N VAL A 263 2.29 6.25 -14.28
CA VAL A 263 0.96 5.72 -14.03
C VAL A 263 0.06 6.17 -15.17
N GLU A 264 -0.68 5.26 -15.77
CA GLU A 264 -1.67 5.62 -16.80
C GLU A 264 -2.77 6.52 -16.22
N GLU A 265 -3.32 7.42 -17.03
CA GLU A 265 -4.39 8.32 -16.57
C GLU A 265 -5.70 7.54 -16.39
N ALA A 266 -5.93 6.53 -17.24
CA ALA A 266 -7.08 5.65 -17.20
C ALA A 266 -6.72 4.20 -16.81
N ASP A 267 -7.72 3.45 -16.39
CA ASP A 267 -7.57 2.01 -16.25
C ASP A 267 -7.46 1.37 -17.63
N VAL A 268 -6.60 0.36 -17.77
CA VAL A 268 -6.49 -0.46 -18.99
C VAL A 268 -7.82 -1.14 -19.31
N THR A 269 -8.53 -1.54 -18.25
CA THR A 269 -9.89 -2.06 -18.31
C THR A 269 -10.54 -1.88 -16.95
N GLY A 270 -11.88 -1.82 -16.94
CA GLY A 270 -12.70 -1.86 -15.74
C GLY A 270 -13.63 -3.06 -15.75
N ILE A 271 -13.99 -3.57 -14.57
CA ILE A 271 -15.03 -4.60 -14.43
C ILE A 271 -16.03 -4.16 -13.37
N CYS A 272 -17.22 -3.75 -13.81
CA CYS A 272 -18.34 -3.53 -12.91
C CYS A 272 -18.94 -4.86 -12.45
N THR A 273 -18.94 -5.10 -11.15
CA THR A 273 -19.51 -6.31 -10.54
C THR A 273 -19.86 -6.03 -9.09
N HIS A 274 -20.82 -6.76 -8.52
CA HIS A 274 -21.11 -6.63 -7.11
C HIS A 274 -19.89 -7.03 -6.25
N LEU A 275 -19.45 -6.11 -5.38
CA LEU A 275 -18.35 -6.28 -4.44
C LEU A 275 -18.86 -6.00 -3.03
N ALA A 276 -18.63 -6.95 -2.13
CA ALA A 276 -18.92 -6.82 -0.70
C ALA A 276 -17.59 -6.61 0.08
N PRO A 277 -17.61 -6.37 1.41
CA PRO A 277 -16.39 -6.06 2.18
C PRO A 277 -15.34 -7.17 2.21
N ASP A 278 -15.73 -8.41 1.94
CA ASP A 278 -14.86 -9.58 1.84
C ASP A 278 -14.44 -9.89 0.39
N ALA A 279 -14.86 -9.07 -0.58
CA ALA A 279 -14.44 -9.23 -1.96
C ALA A 279 -12.95 -8.93 -2.11
N PHE A 280 -12.27 -9.76 -2.90
CA PHE A 280 -10.84 -9.66 -3.14
C PHE A 280 -10.52 -9.96 -4.61
N VAL A 281 -9.36 -9.48 -5.03
CA VAL A 281 -8.80 -9.77 -6.34
C VAL A 281 -7.54 -10.58 -6.12
N GLU A 282 -7.30 -11.59 -6.96
CA GLU A 282 -6.02 -12.32 -6.99
C GLU A 282 -5.56 -12.50 -8.42
N TRP A 283 -4.25 -12.46 -8.61
CA TRP A 283 -3.59 -12.67 -9.91
C TRP A 283 -2.94 -14.06 -9.95
N GLU A 284 -2.95 -14.68 -11.12
CA GLU A 284 -2.02 -15.76 -11.42
C GLU A 284 -0.58 -15.25 -11.39
N ASP A 285 0.36 -16.07 -10.91
CA ASP A 285 1.78 -15.72 -10.86
C ASP A 285 2.49 -16.00 -12.20
N ALA A 286 1.91 -15.51 -13.30
CA ALA A 286 2.42 -15.69 -14.65
C ALA A 286 1.97 -14.58 -15.61
N VAL A 287 2.85 -14.25 -16.55
CA VAL A 287 2.52 -13.47 -17.75
C VAL A 287 2.42 -14.44 -18.92
N TRP A 288 1.26 -14.51 -19.55
CA TRP A 288 0.98 -15.37 -20.69
C TRP A 288 1.23 -14.62 -22.00
N ASP A 289 1.69 -15.34 -23.03
CA ASP A 289 1.75 -14.82 -24.40
C ASP A 289 0.57 -15.40 -25.21
N HIS A 290 -0.23 -14.51 -25.79
CA HIS A 290 -1.31 -14.87 -26.69
C HIS A 290 -1.19 -14.04 -27.97
N ASP A 291 -0.57 -14.62 -29.01
CA ASP A 291 -0.36 -14.00 -30.31
C ASP A 291 0.29 -12.59 -30.22
N GLY A 292 1.26 -12.42 -29.32
CA GLY A 292 1.97 -11.16 -29.10
C GLY A 292 1.37 -10.28 -28.01
N ALA A 293 0.15 -10.56 -27.54
CA ALA A 293 -0.41 -9.93 -26.35
C ALA A 293 0.18 -10.57 -25.09
N LYS A 294 0.72 -9.75 -24.18
CA LYS A 294 1.24 -10.17 -22.88
C LYS A 294 0.13 -10.01 -21.85
N VAL A 295 -0.46 -11.12 -21.45
CA VAL A 295 -1.71 -11.16 -20.67
C VAL A 295 -1.46 -11.69 -19.26
N CYS A 296 -1.95 -10.97 -18.27
CA CYS A 296 -2.10 -11.48 -16.91
C CYS A 296 -3.54 -11.88 -16.66
N ARG A 297 -3.73 -12.94 -15.87
CA ARG A 297 -5.05 -13.49 -15.53
C ARG A 297 -5.24 -13.48 -14.03
N GLY A 298 -6.50 -13.55 -13.61
CA GLY A 298 -6.81 -13.61 -12.20
C GLY A 298 -8.29 -13.91 -11.95
N VAL A 299 -8.67 -13.78 -10.69
CA VAL A 299 -10.03 -13.98 -10.22
C VAL A 299 -10.45 -12.81 -9.34
N ILE A 300 -11.63 -12.26 -9.62
CA ILE A 300 -12.36 -11.40 -8.69
C ILE A 300 -13.30 -12.32 -7.91
N ALA A 301 -13.09 -12.44 -6.62
CA ALA A 301 -13.95 -13.21 -5.74
C ALA A 301 -14.86 -12.25 -4.95
N SER A 302 -16.16 -12.50 -5.01
CA SER A 302 -17.17 -11.89 -4.14
C SER A 302 -17.93 -13.00 -3.40
N PRO A 303 -18.75 -12.67 -2.37
CA PRO A 303 -19.57 -13.66 -1.66
C PRO A 303 -20.42 -14.54 -2.57
N PHE A 304 -20.81 -14.01 -3.74
CA PHE A 304 -21.77 -14.65 -4.63
C PHE A 304 -21.11 -15.39 -5.80
N LYS A 305 -19.95 -14.92 -6.28
CA LYS A 305 -19.30 -15.50 -7.45
C LYS A 305 -17.78 -15.29 -7.44
N ALA A 306 -17.07 -16.25 -8.01
CA ALA A 306 -15.70 -16.09 -8.49
C ALA A 306 -15.76 -15.82 -9.99
N GLN A 307 -15.33 -14.62 -10.42
CA GLN A 307 -15.31 -14.20 -11.81
C GLN A 307 -13.87 -14.16 -12.31
N PRO A 308 -13.48 -14.97 -13.30
CA PRO A 308 -12.16 -14.85 -13.91
C PRO A 308 -12.06 -13.58 -14.74
N PHE A 309 -10.86 -13.04 -14.85
CA PHE A 309 -10.55 -11.90 -15.71
C PHE A 309 -9.20 -12.06 -16.40
N GLN A 310 -8.98 -11.26 -17.43
CA GLN A 310 -7.71 -11.17 -18.14
C GLN A 310 -7.41 -9.72 -18.52
N VAL A 311 -6.15 -9.31 -18.40
CA VAL A 311 -5.69 -7.95 -18.70
C VAL A 311 -4.42 -8.01 -19.54
N ALA A 312 -4.38 -7.28 -20.65
CA ALA A 312 -3.19 -7.14 -21.46
C ALA A 312 -2.27 -6.06 -20.88
N LEU A 313 -1.04 -6.44 -20.52
CA LEU A 313 -0.02 -5.53 -19.97
C LEU A 313 0.62 -4.64 -21.04
N ASN A 314 0.64 -5.08 -22.30
CA ASN A 314 1.16 -4.34 -23.44
C ASN A 314 0.06 -3.84 -24.39
N GLY A 315 -1.19 -3.79 -23.93
CA GLY A 315 -2.30 -3.23 -24.69
C GLY A 315 -2.24 -1.69 -24.74
N PRO A 316 -3.08 -1.03 -25.54
CA PRO A 316 -3.26 0.42 -25.41
C PRO A 316 -3.74 0.77 -24.00
N GLU A 317 -3.58 2.04 -23.62
CA GLU A 317 -4.29 2.61 -22.48
C GLU A 317 -5.80 2.53 -22.73
N GLY A 318 -6.58 2.36 -21.67
CA GLY A 318 -8.04 2.34 -21.77
C GLY A 318 -8.62 3.74 -21.97
N ALA A 319 -9.93 3.79 -22.18
CA ALA A 319 -10.66 5.05 -22.12
C ALA A 319 -11.02 5.36 -20.67
N VAL A 320 -11.03 6.64 -20.30
CA VAL A 320 -11.60 7.08 -19.02
C VAL A 320 -13.07 6.68 -18.99
N GLU A 321 -13.47 5.85 -18.02
CA GLU A 321 -14.87 5.48 -17.88
C GLU A 321 -15.70 6.66 -17.38
N GLU A 322 -16.77 6.99 -18.11
CA GLU A 322 -17.73 7.99 -17.67
C GLU A 322 -18.53 7.50 -16.45
N GLY A 323 -18.84 8.45 -15.57
CA GLY A 323 -19.60 8.15 -14.37
C GLY A 323 -20.97 7.58 -14.67
N HIS A 324 -21.30 6.41 -14.11
CA HIS A 324 -22.58 5.74 -14.32
C HIS A 324 -23.11 5.11 -13.02
N LYS A 325 -24.40 4.76 -12.98
CA LYS A 325 -25.00 4.12 -11.80
C LYS A 325 -24.72 2.62 -11.79
N THR A 326 -24.59 2.05 -10.59
CA THR A 326 -24.42 0.60 -10.36
C THR A 326 -25.57 -0.25 -10.93
N GLU A 327 -26.77 0.30 -11.01
CA GLU A 327 -27.95 -0.37 -11.58
C GLU A 327 -27.74 -0.74 -13.07
N VAL A 328 -27.03 0.10 -13.81
CA VAL A 328 -26.76 -0.08 -15.25
C VAL A 328 -25.79 -1.24 -15.48
N SER A 329 -24.95 -1.52 -14.49
CA SER A 329 -23.91 -2.55 -14.48
C SER A 329 -24.32 -3.83 -13.75
N SER A 330 -25.55 -3.88 -13.20
CA SER A 330 -26.04 -5.03 -12.45
C SER A 330 -26.37 -6.21 -13.36
N SER A 331 -25.47 -7.20 -13.41
CA SER A 331 -25.85 -8.56 -13.76
C SER A 331 -26.59 -9.18 -12.57
N ILE A 332 -27.84 -8.74 -12.33
CA ILE A 332 -28.75 -9.47 -11.43
C ILE A 332 -28.94 -10.85 -12.08
N PRO A 333 -28.51 -11.97 -11.45
CA PRO A 333 -28.89 -13.27 -11.96
C PRO A 333 -30.42 -13.34 -11.94
N PRO A 334 -31.08 -13.75 -13.05
CA PRO A 334 -32.52 -13.91 -13.05
C PRO A 334 -32.92 -14.86 -11.92
N THR A 335 -33.83 -14.41 -11.05
CA THR A 335 -34.50 -15.23 -10.04
C THR A 335 -35.32 -16.34 -10.68
#